data_AF-A0AAD3QVM8-F1
#
_entry.id   AF-A0AAD3QVM8-F1
#
_cell.length_a   1.000
_cell.length_b   1.000
_cell.length_c   1.000
_cell.angle_alpha   90.00
_cell.angle_beta   90.00
_cell.angle_gamma   90.00
#
_symmetry.space_group_name_H-M   'P 1'
#
loop_
_entity.id
_entity.type
_entity.pdbx_description
1 polymer ?
#
loop_
_entity_poly.entity_id
_entity_poly.type
_entity_poly.pdbx_seq_one_letter_code
_entity_poly.pdbx_strand_id
1 'polypeptide(L)'
;MIYKALDYGLKENEERELSPPLEQLIDLMTNMAEAARDVCPDEGYEATEEEDEAEDDPDNISTVHGYRDILKLCTAHLPSLSDAPSHYQAVCRALYTETRELRTFLEKIKSAKE
;
A
#
# COMPACT_ATOMS: atom_id res chain seq x y z
N MET A 1 -5.92 0.38 7.23
CA MET A 1 -5.89 1.82 7.66
C MET A 1 -6.00 2.76 6.47
N ILE A 2 -5.31 2.52 5.35
CA ILE A 2 -5.40 3.35 4.13
C ILE A 2 -6.81 3.35 3.51
N TYR A 3 -7.43 2.18 3.30
CA TYR A 3 -8.79 2.08 2.76
C TYR A 3 -9.82 2.88 3.57
N LYS A 4 -9.79 2.76 4.90
CA LYS A 4 -10.63 3.56 5.81
C LYS A 4 -10.43 5.08 5.68
N ALA A 5 -9.23 5.52 5.34
CA ALA A 5 -8.97 6.94 5.09
C ALA A 5 -9.53 7.40 3.74
N LEU A 6 -9.55 6.52 2.73
CA LEU A 6 -10.13 6.80 1.41
C LEU A 6 -11.66 6.93 1.46
N ASP A 7 -12.31 6.14 2.32
CA ASP A 7 -13.76 6.13 2.54
C ASP A 7 -14.23 7.07 3.66
N TYR A 8 -13.33 7.88 4.21
CA TYR A 8 -13.67 8.76 5.32
C TYR A 8 -14.82 9.70 4.95
N GLY A 9 -15.95 9.57 5.65
CA GLY A 9 -17.15 10.39 5.45
C GLY A 9 -18.22 9.76 4.55
N LEU A 10 -17.99 8.57 3.98
CA LEU A 10 -19.02 7.80 3.27
C LEU A 10 -19.93 7.03 4.24
N LYS A 11 -21.14 6.69 3.78
CA LYS A 11 -22.04 5.78 4.52
C LYS A 11 -21.58 4.33 4.39
N GLU A 12 -22.04 3.46 5.30
CA GLU A 12 -21.68 2.04 5.30
C GLU A 12 -22.11 1.28 4.03
N ASN A 13 -23.08 1.80 3.30
CA ASN A 13 -23.58 1.22 2.04
C ASN A 13 -23.04 1.94 0.79
N GLU A 14 -22.08 2.84 0.95
CA GLU A 14 -21.44 3.60 -0.12
C GLU A 14 -19.94 3.26 -0.12
N GLU A 15 -19.38 2.98 -1.28
CA GLU A 15 -17.96 2.69 -1.45
C GLU A 15 -17.35 3.66 -2.45
N ARG A 16 -16.08 4.01 -2.24
CA ARG A 16 -15.35 4.86 -3.18
C ARG A 16 -14.87 4.04 -4.36
N GLU A 17 -15.22 4.47 -5.56
CA GLU A 17 -14.61 3.91 -6.78
C GLU A 17 -13.12 4.32 -6.85
N LEU A 18 -12.24 3.31 -6.83
CA LEU A 18 -10.80 3.48 -6.96
C LEU A 18 -10.35 3.21 -8.39
N SER A 19 -9.17 3.71 -8.75
CA SER A 19 -8.56 3.29 -10.00
C SER A 19 -8.12 1.83 -9.89
N PRO A 20 -8.22 1.02 -10.96
CA PRO A 20 -7.86 -0.40 -10.91
C PRO A 20 -6.46 -0.69 -10.31
N PRO A 21 -5.40 0.10 -10.61
CA PRO A 21 -4.07 -0.14 -10.03
C PRO A 21 -4.02 0.09 -8.51
N LEU A 22 -4.81 1.03 -7.99
CA LEU A 22 -4.83 1.33 -6.55
C LEU A 22 -5.63 0.29 -5.78
N GLU A 23 -6.74 -0.19 -6.36
CA GLU A 23 -7.54 -1.27 -5.79
C GLU A 23 -6.73 -2.56 -5.67
N GLN A 24 -6.04 -2.95 -6.74
CA GLN A 24 -5.13 -4.12 -6.75
C GLN A 24 -4.03 -4.00 -5.68
N LEU A 25 -3.42 -2.83 -5.53
CA LEU A 25 -2.41 -2.59 -4.51
C LEU A 25 -2.98 -2.80 -3.09
N ILE A 26 -4.17 -2.27 -2.81
CA ILE A 26 -4.80 -2.38 -1.50
C ILE A 26 -5.17 -3.83 -1.20
N ASP A 27 -5.74 -4.55 -2.17
CA ASP A 27 -6.10 -5.96 -2.04
C ASP A 27 -4.86 -6.83 -1.70
N LEU A 28 -3.76 -6.62 -2.42
CA LEU A 28 -2.48 -7.28 -2.12
C LEU A 28 -1.97 -6.94 -0.72
N MET A 29 -2.08 -5.68 -0.29
CA MET A 29 -1.65 -5.25 1.05
C MET A 29 -2.50 -5.84 2.17
N THR A 30 -3.79 -6.10 1.94
CA THR A 30 -4.68 -6.70 2.94
C THR A 30 -4.53 -8.22 3.02
N ASN A 31 -4.23 -8.88 1.90
CA ASN A 31 -4.12 -10.35 1.83
C ASN A 31 -2.72 -10.85 2.25
N MET A 32 -1.69 -10.00 2.22
CA MET A 32 -0.32 -10.35 2.66
C MET A 32 -0.24 -10.80 4.13
N ALA A 33 -1.16 -10.35 4.97
CA ALA A 33 -1.21 -10.71 6.39
C ALA A 33 -1.68 -12.16 6.62
N GLU A 34 -2.36 -12.76 5.64
CA GLU A 34 -2.91 -14.12 5.73
C GLU A 34 -1.88 -15.17 5.27
N ALA A 35 -1.13 -14.88 4.20
CA ALA A 35 -0.08 -15.75 3.67
C ALA A 35 1.09 -15.98 4.67
N ALA A 36 1.40 -14.98 5.51
CA ALA A 36 2.46 -15.10 6.53
C ALA A 36 2.13 -16.11 7.65
N ARG A 37 0.87 -16.56 7.78
CA ARG A 37 0.46 -17.54 8.80
C ARG A 37 0.55 -18.99 8.32
N ASP A 38 0.69 -19.22 7.03
CA ASP A 38 0.66 -20.57 6.42
C ASP A 38 2.06 -21.15 6.19
N VAL A 39 3.12 -20.36 6.44
CA VAL A 39 4.52 -20.82 6.38
C VAL A 39 4.91 -21.44 7.71
N CYS A 40 4.28 -22.55 8.07
CA CYS A 40 4.88 -23.55 8.94
C CYS A 40 5.46 -24.62 8.02
N PRO A 41 6.77 -24.61 7.71
CA PRO A 41 7.36 -25.72 6.97
C PRO A 41 7.26 -26.94 7.87
N ASP A 42 6.40 -27.89 7.50
CA ASP A 42 6.42 -29.24 8.06
C ASP A 42 7.81 -29.80 7.74
N GLU A 43 8.66 -29.93 8.76
CA GLU A 43 9.99 -30.57 8.67
C GLU A 43 9.82 -32.07 8.46
N GLY A 44 9.26 -32.45 7.31
CA GLY A 44 9.27 -33.80 6.77
C GLY A 44 10.58 -34.02 6.03
N TYR A 45 11.53 -34.68 6.68
CA TYR A 45 12.76 -35.17 6.05
C TYR A 45 12.41 -36.22 4.99
N GLU A 46 12.55 -35.89 3.70
CA GLU A 46 12.60 -36.89 2.64
C GLU A 46 13.82 -36.66 1.76
N ALA A 47 14.78 -37.56 1.91
CA ALA A 47 15.98 -37.63 1.11
C ALA A 47 15.65 -38.30 -0.23
N THR A 48 15.81 -37.58 -1.34
CA THR A 48 16.47 -38.07 -2.57
C THR A 48 16.67 -36.92 -3.55
N GLU A 49 17.85 -36.90 -4.15
CA GLU A 49 18.35 -35.98 -5.17
C GLU A 49 17.50 -36.05 -6.45
N GLU A 50 17.31 -34.92 -7.15
CA GLU A 50 17.74 -34.67 -8.54
C GLU A 50 17.14 -33.32 -9.04
N GLU A 51 17.82 -32.75 -10.03
CA GLU A 51 17.83 -31.37 -10.51
C GLU A 51 16.58 -30.97 -11.35
N ASP A 52 16.55 -29.70 -11.79
CA ASP A 52 15.68 -29.09 -12.83
C ASP A 52 14.24 -28.70 -12.41
N GLU A 53 13.68 -27.51 -12.67
CA GLU A 53 14.02 -26.38 -13.54
C GLU A 53 13.61 -25.04 -12.89
N ALA A 54 14.34 -23.97 -13.20
CA ALA A 54 13.91 -22.60 -12.92
C ALA A 54 12.92 -22.15 -13.99
N GLU A 55 11.61 -22.39 -13.77
CA GLU A 55 10.57 -21.70 -14.53
C GLU A 55 10.24 -20.36 -13.86
N ASP A 56 10.90 -19.31 -14.35
CA ASP A 56 10.58 -17.91 -14.06
C ASP A 56 9.36 -17.53 -14.93
N ASP A 57 8.16 -17.90 -14.47
CA ASP A 57 6.88 -17.57 -15.10
C ASP A 57 6.58 -16.06 -14.95
N PRO A 58 6.53 -15.27 -16.04
CA PRO A 58 6.35 -13.82 -15.96
C PRO A 58 4.93 -13.37 -15.55
N ASP A 59 3.98 -14.31 -15.42
CA ASP A 59 2.59 -14.02 -15.01
C ASP A 59 2.36 -14.22 -13.50
N ASN A 60 3.39 -14.59 -12.74
CA ASN A 60 3.29 -14.73 -11.30
C ASN A 60 3.50 -13.38 -10.59
N ILE A 61 2.46 -12.55 -10.59
CA ILE A 61 2.25 -11.54 -9.53
C ILE A 61 1.87 -12.25 -8.22
N SER A 62 2.40 -13.47 -7.98
CA SER A 62 2.22 -14.22 -6.75
C SER A 62 2.98 -13.53 -5.65
N THR A 63 2.20 -13.06 -4.69
CA THR A 63 2.64 -12.76 -3.33
C THR A 63 3.63 -11.60 -3.29
N VAL A 64 3.13 -10.41 -2.95
CA VAL A 64 3.98 -9.29 -2.54
C VAL A 64 4.77 -9.74 -1.31
N HIS A 65 6.08 -9.96 -1.43
CA HIS A 65 6.94 -10.49 -0.36
C HIS A 65 7.43 -9.37 0.57
N GLY A 66 6.50 -8.51 1.01
CA GLY A 66 6.74 -7.43 1.98
C GLY A 66 6.86 -6.03 1.39
N TYR A 67 7.28 -5.07 2.23
CA TYR A 67 7.24 -3.63 1.92
C TYR A 67 7.97 -3.23 0.63
N ARG A 68 9.02 -3.96 0.24
CA ARG A 68 9.79 -3.66 -0.96
C ARG A 68 8.93 -3.78 -2.23
N ASP A 69 8.05 -4.76 -2.28
CA ASP A 69 7.23 -5.00 -3.46
C ASP A 69 6.05 -4.01 -3.54
N ILE A 70 5.49 -3.62 -2.38
CA ILE A 70 4.57 -2.46 -2.29
C ILE A 70 5.24 -1.20 -2.86
N LEU A 71 6.47 -0.91 -2.46
CA LEU A 71 7.19 0.28 -2.92
C LEU A 71 7.48 0.23 -4.44
N LYS A 72 7.75 -0.95 -5.00
CA LYS A 72 7.88 -1.12 -6.47
C LYS A 72 6.56 -0.80 -7.18
N LEU A 73 5.44 -1.31 -6.69
CA LEU A 73 4.11 -1.04 -7.25
C LEU A 73 3.76 0.45 -7.19
N CYS A 74 4.02 1.11 -6.06
CA CYS A 74 3.89 2.57 -5.96
C CYS A 74 4.79 3.28 -6.98
N THR A 75 6.06 2.87 -7.11
CA THR A 75 7.00 3.48 -8.04
C THR A 75 6.54 3.35 -9.50
N ALA A 76 5.99 2.20 -9.87
CA ALA A 76 5.43 1.92 -11.20
C ALA A 76 4.19 2.76 -11.55
N HIS A 77 3.56 3.40 -10.57
CA HIS A 77 2.44 4.30 -10.82
C HIS A 77 2.86 5.62 -11.48
N LEU A 78 4.14 6.00 -11.36
CA LEU A 78 4.65 7.24 -11.93
C LEU A 78 5.18 7.02 -13.35
N PRO A 79 5.04 8.02 -14.25
CA PRO A 79 5.63 7.94 -15.58
C PRO A 79 7.15 7.77 -15.59
N SER A 80 7.82 8.31 -14.56
CA SER A 80 9.26 8.21 -14.35
C SER A 80 9.53 7.57 -12.99
N LEU A 81 10.10 6.35 -13.02
CA LEU A 81 10.39 5.58 -11.80
C LEU A 81 11.39 6.30 -10.88
N SER A 82 12.33 7.06 -11.44
CA SER A 82 13.33 7.81 -10.67
C SER A 82 12.73 8.93 -9.83
N ASP A 83 11.51 9.37 -10.17
CA ASP A 83 10.86 10.49 -9.51
C ASP A 83 10.10 10.05 -8.26
N ALA A 84 9.92 8.74 -8.03
CA ALA A 84 9.11 8.24 -6.90
C ALA A 84 9.56 8.78 -5.53
N PRO A 85 10.85 8.79 -5.16
CA PRO A 85 11.26 9.31 -3.86
C PRO A 85 10.91 10.79 -3.69
N SER A 86 11.19 11.62 -4.70
CA SER A 86 10.94 13.07 -4.62
C SER A 86 9.45 13.39 -4.72
N HIS A 87 8.72 12.70 -5.59
CA HIS A 87 7.28 12.85 -5.80
C HIS A 87 6.50 12.53 -4.53
N TYR A 88 6.65 11.33 -3.97
CA TYR A 88 5.90 10.93 -2.78
C TYR A 88 6.31 11.77 -1.56
N GLN A 89 7.57 12.17 -1.45
CA GLN A 89 8.00 13.12 -0.41
C GLN A 89 7.31 14.48 -0.57
N ALA A 90 7.21 15.01 -1.79
CA ALA A 90 6.54 16.29 -2.05
C ALA A 90 5.04 16.22 -1.75
N VAL A 91 4.35 15.14 -2.17
CA VAL A 91 2.93 14.91 -1.87
C VAL A 91 2.67 14.92 -0.37
N CYS A 92 3.44 14.14 0.40
CA CYS A 92 3.29 14.10 1.86
C CYS A 92 3.62 15.44 2.53
N ARG A 93 4.64 16.16 2.05
CA ARG A 93 4.99 17.50 2.56
C ARG A 93 3.88 18.52 2.31
N ALA A 94 3.29 18.51 1.12
CA ALA A 94 2.17 19.39 0.78
C ALA A 94 0.96 19.09 1.67
N LEU A 95 0.52 17.82 1.74
CA LEU A 95 -0.60 17.40 2.58
C LEU A 95 -0.44 17.81 4.05
N TYR A 96 0.74 17.57 4.62
CA TYR A 96 1.04 17.95 6.00
C TYR A 96 0.98 19.46 6.22
N THR A 97 1.51 20.23 5.27
CA THR A 97 1.54 21.70 5.35
C THR A 97 0.12 22.26 5.28
N GLU A 98 -0.68 21.83 4.31
CA GLU A 98 -2.09 22.22 4.17
C GLU A 98 -2.91 21.86 5.42
N THR A 99 -2.72 20.64 5.95
CA THR A 99 -3.43 20.19 7.16
C THR A 99 -3.03 21.03 8.38
N ARG A 100 -1.76 21.40 8.51
CA ARG A 100 -1.28 22.26 9.60
C ARG A 100 -1.85 23.67 9.50
N GLU A 101 -1.86 24.25 8.32
CA GLU A 101 -2.42 25.58 8.10
C GLU A 101 -3.91 25.61 8.43
N LEU A 102 -4.67 24.62 7.95
CA LEU A 102 -6.09 24.48 8.28
C LEU A 102 -6.30 24.32 9.79
N ARG A 103 -5.51 23.46 10.45
CA ARG A 103 -5.59 23.28 11.90
C ARG A 103 -5.34 24.58 12.65
N THR A 104 -4.27 25.30 12.33
CA THR A 104 -3.96 26.59 12.95
C THR A 104 -5.07 27.61 12.71
N PHE A 105 -5.66 27.63 11.52
CA PHE A 105 -6.80 28.49 11.21
C PHE A 105 -8.03 28.15 12.06
N LEU A 106 -8.38 26.87 12.18
CA LEU A 106 -9.50 26.40 13.02
C LEU A 106 -9.28 26.67 14.51
N GLU A 107 -8.05 26.52 15.00
CA GLU A 107 -7.67 26.86 16.38
C GLU A 107 -7.88 28.35 16.66
N LYS A 108 -7.49 29.24 15.73
CA LYS A 108 -7.75 30.69 15.84
C LYS A 108 -9.24 31.03 15.87
N ILE A 109 -10.05 30.39 15.03
CA ILE A 109 -11.51 30.58 15.04
C ILE A 109 -12.09 30.14 16.38
N LYS A 110 -11.66 28.99 16.90
CA LYS A 110 -12.12 28.46 18.18
C LYS A 110 -11.78 29.42 19.33
N SER A 111 -10.56 29.97 19.35
CA SER A 111 -10.11 30.88 20.42
C SER A 111 -10.68 32.30 20.30
N ALA A 112 -11.10 32.72 19.11
CA ALA A 112 -11.68 34.06 18.90
C ALA A 112 -13.16 34.14 19.28
N LYS A 113 -13.79 33.03 19.68
CA LYS A 113 -15.23 32.93 19.99
C LYS A 113 -15.55 33.08 21.49
N GLU A 114 -14.64 33.69 22.27
CA GLU A 114 -14.85 34.14 23.66
C GLU A 114 -14.98 35.66 23.74
#